data_AF-A0A7N4P8I9-F1
#
_entry.id   AF-A0A7N4P8I9-F1
#
_cell.length_a   1.000
_cell.length_b   1.000
_cell.length_c   1.000
_cell.angle_alpha   90.00
_cell.angle_beta   90.00
_cell.angle_gamma   90.00
#
_symmetry.space_group_name_H-M   'P 1'
#
loop_
_entity.id
_entity.type
_entity.pdbx_description
1 polymer ?
#
loop_
_entity_poly.entity_id
_entity_poly.type
_entity_poly.pdbx_seq_one_letter_code
_entity_poly.pdbx_strand_id
1 'polypeptide(L)'
;MVEEAERKPVLEMVQAAGTDGNCVTFVLYDEDHTLGNSLRYMIMKNPEVEFCGYSITHPSESKINFRIQTKEGLPAVEPFRQGLNELMDVCQHVLNKFEASIKNYKDQKQVEIE
;
A
#
# COMPACT_ATOMS: atom_id res chain seq x y z
N MET A 1 -29.54 23.49 5.56
CA MET A 1 -28.13 23.92 5.51
C MET A 1 -27.36 22.68 5.12
N VAL A 2 -26.93 22.61 3.86
CA VAL A 2 -26.09 21.51 3.39
C VAL A 2 -24.71 21.82 3.94
N GLU A 3 -24.28 21.11 4.97
CA GLU A 3 -22.88 21.15 5.41
C GLU A 3 -22.05 20.72 4.19
N GLU A 4 -21.25 21.65 3.66
CA GLU A 4 -20.13 21.29 2.79
C GLU A 4 -19.23 20.38 3.63
N ALA A 5 -19.40 19.07 3.45
CA ALA A 5 -18.51 18.09 4.06
C ALA A 5 -17.10 18.38 3.52
N GLU A 6 -16.24 18.97 4.37
CA GLU A 6 -14.81 19.11 4.11
C GLU A 6 -14.29 17.75 3.63
N ARG A 7 -13.86 17.67 2.37
CA ARG A 7 -13.21 16.48 1.83
C ARG A 7 -11.92 16.28 2.62
N LYS A 8 -11.94 15.35 3.57
CA LYS A 8 -10.73 14.94 4.28
C LYS A 8 -9.69 14.48 3.26
N PRO A 9 -8.42 14.88 3.38
CA PRO A 9 -7.37 14.41 2.49
C PRO A 9 -7.25 12.89 2.60
N VAL A 10 -7.00 12.20 1.49
CA VAL A 10 -6.82 10.73 1.48
C VAL A 10 -5.49 10.32 2.11
N LEU A 11 -4.50 11.21 2.05
CA LEU A 11 -3.16 11.03 2.57
C LEU A 11 -2.69 12.28 3.30
N GLU A 12 -2.15 12.10 4.49
CA GLU A 12 -1.48 13.14 5.26
C GLU A 12 -0.09 12.64 5.70
N MET A 13 0.91 13.53 5.69
CA MET A 13 2.28 13.22 6.07
C MET A 13 2.66 13.93 7.36
N VAL A 14 3.06 13.15 8.37
CA VAL A 14 3.50 13.64 9.66
C VAL A 14 4.97 13.24 9.87
N GLN A 15 5.87 14.22 9.78
CA GLN A 15 7.30 14.00 10.00
C GLN A 15 7.63 13.90 11.50
N ALA A 16 8.57 13.03 11.87
CA ALA A 16 9.06 13.01 13.25
C ALA A 16 9.92 14.25 13.57
N ALA A 17 9.73 14.82 14.76
CA ALA A 17 10.54 15.92 15.24
C ALA A 17 12.02 15.50 15.33
N GLY A 18 12.93 16.35 14.82
CA GLY A 18 14.37 16.11 14.86
C GLY A 18 14.91 15.09 13.86
N THR A 19 14.15 14.79 12.80
CA THR A 19 14.59 13.86 11.73
C THR A 19 14.58 14.55 10.36
N ASP A 20 15.56 14.26 9.53
CA ASP A 20 15.75 14.88 8.20
C ASP A 20 14.88 14.20 7.11
N GLY A 21 13.62 13.89 7.43
CA GLY A 21 12.68 13.26 6.49
C GLY A 21 12.93 11.77 6.20
N ASN A 22 13.92 11.15 6.85
CA ASN A 22 14.10 9.69 6.86
C ASN A 22 13.04 8.96 7.71
N CYS A 23 12.26 9.71 8.50
CA CYS A 23 11.33 9.17 9.46
C CYS A 23 9.96 9.86 9.37
N VAL A 24 9.02 9.20 8.69
CA VAL A 24 7.71 9.78 8.36
C VAL A 24 6.61 8.81 8.74
N THR A 25 5.52 9.37 9.28
CA THR A 25 4.26 8.68 9.49
C THR A 25 3.26 9.17 8.45
N PHE A 26 2.85 8.28 7.55
CA PHE A 26 1.80 8.52 6.56
C PHE A 26 0.46 8.12 7.18
N VAL A 27 -0.46 9.07 7.29
CA VAL A 27 -1.84 8.82 7.72
C VAL A 27 -2.67 8.61 6.47
N LEU A 28 -3.18 7.39 6.29
CA LEU A 28 -4.06 7.02 5.19
C LEU A 28 -5.48 6.95 5.72
N TYR A 29 -6.36 7.75 5.12
CA TYR A 29 -7.78 7.80 5.48
C TYR A 29 -8.58 6.84 4.59
N ASP A 30 -9.66 6.31 5.14
CA ASP A 30 -10.53 5.31 4.52
C ASP A 30 -9.83 4.00 4.14
N GLU A 31 -8.71 3.70 4.81
CA GLU A 31 -7.90 2.51 4.60
C GLU A 31 -7.80 1.66 5.88
N ASP A 32 -7.54 0.37 5.72
CA ASP A 32 -7.48 -0.61 6.81
C ASP A 32 -6.31 -1.59 6.66
N HIS A 33 -6.40 -2.76 7.30
CA HIS A 33 -5.41 -3.82 7.23
C HIS A 33 -5.16 -4.35 5.81
N THR A 34 -6.10 -4.18 4.88
CA THR A 34 -6.03 -4.69 3.51
C THR A 34 -4.86 -4.04 2.76
N LEU A 35 -4.87 -2.72 2.65
CA LEU A 35 -3.76 -1.97 2.07
C LEU A 35 -2.56 -1.96 3.02
N GLY A 36 -2.79 -1.75 4.31
CA GLY A 36 -1.72 -1.62 5.30
C GLY A 36 -0.77 -2.84 5.33
N ASN A 37 -1.32 -4.06 5.41
CA ASN A 37 -0.49 -5.26 5.46
C ASN A 37 0.21 -5.55 4.13
N SER A 38 -0.50 -5.38 3.02
CA SER A 38 0.03 -5.63 1.67
C SER A 38 1.20 -4.68 1.36
N LEU A 39 1.01 -3.39 1.64
CA LEU A 39 2.03 -2.36 1.41
C LEU A 39 3.22 -2.52 2.36
N ARG A 40 2.97 -2.83 3.64
CA ARG A 40 4.04 -3.14 4.61
C ARG A 40 4.94 -4.26 4.10
N TYR A 41 4.36 -5.33 3.57
CA TYR A 41 5.13 -6.46 3.06
C TYR A 41 6.03 -6.07 1.88
N MET A 42 5.54 -5.24 0.95
CA MET A 42 6.35 -4.78 -0.19
C MET A 42 7.47 -3.84 0.25
N ILE A 43 7.18 -2.85 1.09
CA ILE A 43 8.18 -1.88 1.56
C ILE A 43 9.27 -2.55 2.40
N MET A 44 8.93 -3.55 3.23
CA MET A 44 9.92 -4.30 4.02
C MET A 44 10.91 -5.13 3.18
N LYS A 45 10.65 -5.33 1.87
CA LYS A 45 11.63 -5.97 0.98
C LYS A 45 12.76 -5.04 0.56
N ASN A 46 12.57 -3.73 0.68
CA ASN A 46 13.58 -2.75 0.33
C ASN A 46 14.68 -2.73 1.42
N PRO A 47 15.95 -3.02 1.10
CA PRO A 47 17.04 -3.06 2.07
C PRO A 47 17.37 -1.69 2.68
N GLU A 48 16.88 -0.59 2.09
CA GLU A 48 17.09 0.76 2.59
C GLU A 48 16.10 1.16 3.69
N VAL A 49 15.10 0.31 3.96
CA VAL A 49 14.11 0.50 5.02
C VAL A 49 14.55 -0.23 6.28
N GLU A 50 14.73 0.50 7.37
CA GLU A 50 15.06 -0.06 8.69
C GLU A 50 13.81 -0.49 9.45
N PHE A 51 12.74 0.30 9.33
CA PHE A 51 11.48 0.03 10.00
C PHE A 51 10.30 0.38 9.10
N CYS A 52 9.34 -0.55 9.02
CA CYS A 52 8.05 -0.30 8.40
C CYS A 52 6.94 -1.03 9.17
N GLY A 53 5.93 -0.27 9.58
CA GLY A 53 4.79 -0.79 10.33
C GLY A 53 3.57 0.09 10.18
N TYR A 54 2.40 -0.49 10.44
CA TYR A 54 1.15 0.27 10.46
C TYR A 54 0.33 -0.08 11.69
N SER A 55 -0.49 0.86 12.14
CA SER A 55 -1.47 0.64 13.20
C SER A 55 -2.77 1.36 12.89
N ILE A 56 -3.89 0.73 13.25
CA ILE A 56 -5.19 1.39 13.30
C ILE A 56 -5.23 2.19 14.60
N THR A 57 -5.55 3.48 14.49
CA THR A 57 -5.63 4.39 15.65
C THR A 57 -6.74 4.00 16.62
N HIS A 58 -7.92 3.68 16.09
CA HIS A 58 -9.06 3.17 16.84
C HIS A 58 -9.96 2.35 15.90
N PRO A 59 -10.53 1.19 16.32
CA PRO A 59 -11.35 0.35 15.43
C PRO A 59 -12.58 1.04 14.81
N SER A 60 -13.06 2.12 15.43
CA SER A 60 -14.19 2.92 14.92
C SER A 60 -13.77 3.99 13.91
N GLU A 61 -12.48 4.18 13.68
CA GLU A 61 -11.95 5.14 12.71
C GLU A 61 -11.26 4.39 11.56
N SER A 62 -11.72 4.61 10.34
CA SER A 62 -11.08 4.09 9.12
C SER A 62 -9.85 4.94 8.78
N LYS A 63 -8.81 4.87 9.62
CA LYS A 63 -7.51 5.47 9.33
C LYS A 63 -6.37 4.64 9.87
N ILE A 64 -5.31 4.50 9.07
CA ILE A 64 -4.08 3.81 9.46
C ILE A 64 -2.92 4.80 9.54
N ASN A 65 -2.12 4.65 10.60
CA ASN A 65 -0.83 5.31 10.73
C ASN A 65 0.24 4.37 10.20
N PHE A 66 0.85 4.73 9.08
CA PHE A 66 1.88 3.95 8.41
C PHE A 66 3.25 4.60 8.62
N ARG A 67 4.08 3.99 9.46
CA ARG A 67 5.39 4.52 9.89
C ARG A 67 6.49 3.89 9.05
N ILE A 68 7.32 4.73 8.43
CA ILE A 68 8.52 4.30 7.69
C ILE A 68 9.74 5.00 8.28
N GLN A 69 10.80 4.24 8.49
CA GLN A 69 12.12 4.72 8.83
C GLN A 69 13.13 4.11 7.86
N THR A 70 13.88 4.98 7.19
CA THR A 70 14.92 4.62 6.23
C THR A 70 16.30 4.88 6.82
N LYS A 71 17.30 4.22 6.23
CA LYS A 71 18.71 4.49 6.53
C LYS A 71 19.06 5.96 6.26
N GLU A 72 20.12 6.45 6.90
CA GLU A 72 20.56 7.84 6.80
C GLU A 72 20.73 8.29 5.33
N GLY A 73 20.21 9.47 5.01
CA GLY A 73 20.36 10.10 3.70
C GLY A 73 19.26 9.80 2.67
N LEU A 74 18.30 8.91 2.95
CA LEU A 74 17.21 8.60 2.04
C LEU A 74 15.84 9.06 2.59
N PRO A 75 15.08 9.91 1.88
CA PRO A 75 13.74 10.32 2.31
C PRO A 75 12.76 9.14 2.31
N ALA A 76 11.96 9.00 3.37
CA ALA A 76 10.99 7.89 3.52
C ALA A 76 9.87 7.89 2.46
N VAL A 77 9.72 8.99 1.70
CA VAL A 77 8.75 9.12 0.59
C VAL A 77 9.13 8.22 -0.59
N GLU A 78 10.42 8.02 -0.85
CA GLU A 78 10.86 7.22 -2.00
C GLU A 78 10.49 5.74 -1.85
N PRO A 79 10.79 5.05 -0.72
CA PRO A 79 10.38 3.65 -0.54
C PRO A 79 8.87 3.49 -0.45
N PHE A 80 8.15 4.50 0.05
CA PHE A 80 6.68 4.48 0.05
C PHE A 80 6.12 4.46 -1.37
N ARG A 81 6.59 5.37 -2.23
CA ARG A 81 6.18 5.43 -3.64
C ARG A 81 6.60 4.17 -4.41
N GLN A 82 7.83 3.70 -4.19
CA GLN A 82 8.32 2.48 -4.81
C GLN A 82 7.48 1.27 -4.40
N GLY A 83 7.19 1.10 -3.11
CA GLY A 83 6.39 -0.01 -2.60
C GLY A 83 4.96 -0.03 -3.17
N LEU A 84 4.35 1.14 -3.39
CA LEU A 84 3.03 1.24 -4.04
C LEU A 84 3.08 0.79 -5.52
N ASN A 85 4.09 1.23 -6.27
CA ASN A 85 4.27 0.82 -7.67
C ASN A 85 4.54 -0.68 -7.78
N GLU A 86 5.43 -1.22 -6.96
CA GLU A 86 5.73 -2.65 -6.95
C GLU A 86 4.51 -3.50 -6.57
N LEU A 87 3.70 -3.04 -5.62
CA LEU A 87 2.45 -3.73 -5.26
C LEU A 87 1.47 -3.75 -6.45
N MET A 88 1.33 -2.62 -7.14
CA MET A 88 0.49 -2.51 -8.34
C MET A 88 0.97 -3.45 -9.46
N ASP A 89 2.29 -3.52 -9.69
CA ASP A 89 2.89 -4.40 -10.69
C ASP A 89 2.64 -5.88 -10.37
N VAL A 90 2.75 -6.27 -9.09
CA VAL A 90 2.43 -7.62 -8.63
C VAL A 90 0.95 -7.93 -8.87
N CYS A 91 0.04 -7.04 -8.51
CA CYS A 91 -1.40 -7.22 -8.75
C CYS A 91 -1.70 -7.37 -10.26
N GLN A 92 -1.09 -6.56 -11.11
CA GLN A 92 -1.26 -6.65 -12.55
C GLN A 92 -0.73 -7.98 -13.11
N HIS A 93 0.43 -8.43 -12.62
CA HIS A 93 0.98 -9.72 -13.03
C HIS A 93 0.07 -10.88 -12.64
N VAL A 94 -0.44 -10.88 -11.41
CA VAL A 94 -1.36 -11.91 -10.90
C VAL A 94 -2.64 -11.94 -11.74
N LEU A 95 -3.22 -10.78 -12.04
CA LEU A 95 -4.43 -10.67 -12.87
C LEU A 95 -4.20 -11.26 -14.27
N ASN A 96 -3.12 -10.85 -14.94
CA ASN A 96 -2.80 -11.33 -16.29
C ASN A 96 -2.63 -12.86 -16.33
N LYS A 97 -1.95 -13.44 -15.34
CA LYS A 97 -1.74 -14.89 -15.23
C LYS A 97 -3.03 -15.63 -14.93
N PHE A 98 -3.88 -15.07 -14.07
CA PHE A 98 -5.18 -15.63 -13.75
C PHE A 98 -6.09 -15.67 -14.97
N GLU A 99 -6.24 -14.55 -15.69
CA GLU A 99 -7.08 -14.46 -16.88
C GLU A 99 -6.63 -15.41 -17.99
N ALA A 100 -5.31 -15.48 -18.25
CA ALA A 100 -4.74 -16.42 -19.20
C ALA A 100 -5.04 -17.89 -18.81
N SER A 101 -4.92 -18.22 -17.53
CA SER A 101 -5.18 -19.58 -17.04
C SER A 101 -6.66 -19.96 -17.13
N ILE A 102 -7.56 -19.02 -16.83
CA ILE A 102 -9.01 -19.21 -16.98
C ILE A 102 -9.40 -19.39 -18.43
N LYS A 103 -8.81 -18.60 -19.35
CA LYS A 103 -9.04 -18.76 -20.79
C LYS A 103 -8.61 -20.15 -21.26
N ASN A 104 -7.39 -20.57 -20.93
CA ASN A 104 -6.88 -21.89 -21.29
C ASN A 104 -7.76 -23.02 -20.77
N TYR A 105 -8.25 -22.93 -19.53
CA TYR A 105 -9.15 -23.93 -18.96
C TYR A 105 -10.50 -24.01 -19.69
N LYS A 106 -11.09 -22.85 -20.04
CA LYS A 106 -12.34 -22.81 -20.81
C LYS A 106 -12.17 -23.39 -22.21
N ASP A 107 -11.07 -23.05 -22.88
CA ASP A 107 -10.74 -23.54 -24.22
C ASP A 107 -10.57 -25.08 -24.19
N GLN A 108 -9.83 -25.62 -23.22
CA GLN A 108 -9.67 -27.07 -23.05
C GLN A 108 -11.00 -27.80 -22.80
N LYS A 109 -11.84 -27.25 -21.91
CA LYS A 109 -13.14 -27.86 -21.58
C LYS A 109 -14.09 -27.85 -22.77
N GLN A 110 -14.03 -26.86 -23.65
CA GLN A 110 -14.86 -26.82 -24.85
C GLN A 110 -14.45 -27.90 -25.85
N VAL A 111 -13.14 -28.14 -26.03
CA VAL A 111 -12.60 -29.22 -26.87
C VAL A 111 -12.99 -30.61 -26.35
N GLU A 112 -13.14 -30.80 -25.04
CA GLU A 112 -13.58 -32.10 -24.47
C GLU A 112 -15.09 -32.39 -24.66
N ILE A 113 -15.90 -31.36 -24.94
CA ILE A 113 -17.36 -31.49 -25.09
C ILE A 113 -17.76 -31.66 -26.57
N GLU A 114 -16.89 -31.27 -27.51
CA GLU A 114 -17.02 -31.48 -28.96
C GLU A 114 -16.45 -32.84 -29.39
#